data_AF-A0A378I5E1-F1
#
_entry.id   AF-A0A378I5E1-F1
#
_cell.length_a   1.000
_cell.length_b   1.000
_cell.length_c   1.000
_cell.angle_alpha   90.00
_cell.angle_beta   90.00
_cell.angle_gamma   90.00
#
_symmetry.space_group_name_H-M   'P 1'
#
loop_
_entity.id
_entity.type
_entity.pdbx_description
1 polymer ?
#
loop_
_entity_poly.entity_id
_entity_poly.type
_entity_poly.pdbx_seq_one_letter_code
_entity_poly.pdbx_strand_id
1 'polypeptide(L)'
;MKQLDEMIKHYVRQKEDFIHETGEVLNDTPDMQERSNQLEVFNTLLVYATYATANQLECELSKCFSGEYENETINYMCQQLRELNAVCMASNKGDEACQGLYKNITHLTPEIKSYIREKLSKAAIEMVLAKTPIPVEEETLVPRFN
;
A
#
# COMPACT_ATOMS: atom_id res chain seq x y z
N MET A 1 24.95 -6.92 -0.76
CA MET A 1 24.18 -5.87 -0.05
C MET A 1 23.77 -4.73 -0.99
N LYS A 2 24.68 -4.04 -1.68
CA LYS A 2 24.31 -2.94 -2.62
C LYS A 2 23.21 -3.29 -3.64
N GLN A 3 23.26 -4.47 -4.27
CA GLN A 3 22.23 -4.89 -5.23
C GLN A 3 20.84 -5.09 -4.60
N LEU A 4 20.78 -5.61 -3.36
CA LEU A 4 19.52 -5.80 -2.65
C LEU A 4 18.88 -4.45 -2.30
N ASP A 5 19.68 -3.50 -1.82
CA ASP A 5 19.18 -2.17 -1.45
C ASP A 5 18.65 -1.42 -2.69
N GLU A 6 19.30 -1.54 -3.86
CA GLU A 6 18.79 -0.96 -5.12
C GLU A 6 17.47 -1.60 -5.57
N MET A 7 17.30 -2.90 -5.37
CA MET A 7 16.06 -3.59 -5.73
C MET A 7 14.90 -3.23 -4.81
N ILE A 8 15.15 -3.08 -3.50
CA ILE A 8 14.17 -2.57 -2.54
C ILE A 8 13.77 -1.13 -2.92
N LYS A 9 14.73 -0.26 -3.21
CA LYS A 9 14.45 1.11 -3.68
C LYS A 9 13.61 1.12 -4.94
N HIS A 10 13.91 0.24 -5.90
CA HIS A 10 13.13 0.14 -7.13
C HIS A 10 11.67 -0.25 -6.87
N TYR A 11 11.42 -1.25 -6.02
CA TYR A 11 10.07 -1.62 -5.62
C TYR A 11 9.34 -0.47 -4.92
N VAL A 12 10.00 0.16 -3.94
CA VAL A 12 9.44 1.30 -3.19
C VAL A 12 9.05 2.40 -4.17
N ARG A 13 9.93 2.77 -5.11
CA ARG A 13 9.66 3.78 -6.13
C ARG A 13 8.46 3.42 -7.00
N GLN A 14 8.34 2.17 -7.47
CA GLN A 14 7.16 1.76 -8.25
C GLN A 14 5.85 1.94 -7.46
N LYS A 15 5.86 1.65 -6.15
CA LYS A 15 4.68 1.83 -5.31
C LYS A 15 4.43 3.31 -4.98
N GLU A 16 5.47 4.14 -4.86
CA GLU A 16 5.33 5.59 -4.78
C GLU A 16 4.71 6.18 -6.05
N ASP A 17 5.18 5.75 -7.22
CA ASP A 17 4.65 6.16 -8.52
C ASP A 17 3.17 5.78 -8.63
N PHE A 18 2.81 4.54 -8.27
CA PHE A 18 1.40 4.09 -8.18
C PHE A 18 0.53 4.99 -7.28
N ILE A 19 1.01 5.29 -6.06
CA ILE A 19 0.26 6.13 -5.11
C ILE A 19 0.09 7.54 -5.67
N HIS A 20 1.13 8.08 -6.28
CA HIS A 20 1.12 9.41 -6.87
C HIS A 20 0.16 9.49 -8.05
N GLU A 21 0.30 8.59 -9.04
CA GLU A 21 -0.54 8.56 -10.24
C GLU A 21 -2.02 8.36 -9.90
N THR A 22 -2.33 7.44 -8.96
CA THR A 22 -3.70 7.25 -8.49
C THR A 22 -4.23 8.50 -7.79
N GLY A 23 -3.40 9.13 -6.96
CA GLY A 23 -3.76 10.38 -6.30
C GLY A 23 -4.02 11.53 -7.27
N GLU A 24 -3.28 11.63 -8.37
CA GLU A 24 -3.54 12.62 -9.43
C GLU A 24 -4.87 12.36 -10.13
N VAL A 25 -5.14 11.11 -10.52
CA VAL A 25 -6.42 10.73 -11.16
C VAL A 25 -7.62 11.06 -10.27
N LEU A 26 -7.53 10.77 -8.96
CA LEU A 26 -8.60 11.09 -8.02
C LEU A 26 -8.72 12.60 -7.77
N ASN A 27 -7.62 13.37 -7.85
CA ASN A 27 -7.64 14.82 -7.70
C ASN A 27 -8.34 15.55 -8.86
N ASP A 28 -8.36 14.94 -10.04
CA ASP A 28 -9.04 15.47 -11.23
C ASP A 28 -10.57 15.32 -11.18
N THR A 29 -11.12 14.64 -10.17
CA THR A 29 -12.57 14.55 -9.93
C THR A 29 -13.17 15.97 -9.77
N PRO A 30 -14.12 16.39 -10.63
CA PRO A 30 -14.64 17.77 -10.64
C PRO A 30 -15.42 18.14 -9.37
N ASP A 31 -16.17 17.20 -8.81
CA ASP A 31 -16.93 17.43 -7.59
C ASP A 31 -15.99 17.39 -6.38
N MET A 32 -15.96 18.49 -5.61
CA MET A 32 -15.02 18.63 -4.50
C MET A 32 -15.30 17.65 -3.36
N GLN A 33 -16.57 17.33 -3.10
CA GLN A 33 -16.95 16.44 -2.02
C GLN A 33 -16.62 14.99 -2.38
N GLU A 34 -16.96 14.59 -3.61
CA GLU A 34 -16.64 13.29 -4.16
C GLU A 34 -15.13 13.08 -4.21
N ARG A 35 -14.37 14.07 -4.71
CA ARG A 35 -12.90 14.05 -4.69
C ARG A 35 -12.34 13.82 -3.30
N SER A 36 -12.80 14.59 -2.31
CA SER A 36 -12.35 14.46 -0.92
C SER A 36 -12.62 13.05 -0.39
N ASN A 37 -13.82 12.53 -0.63
CA ASN A 37 -14.22 11.20 -0.19
C ASN A 37 -13.38 10.11 -0.87
N GLN A 38 -13.13 10.21 -2.18
CA GLN A 38 -12.34 9.24 -2.94
C GLN A 38 -10.89 9.21 -2.47
N LEU A 39 -10.27 10.37 -2.22
CA LEU A 39 -8.92 10.46 -1.69
C LEU A 39 -8.82 9.90 -0.27
N GLU A 40 -9.81 10.17 0.59
CA GLU A 40 -9.88 9.61 1.94
C GLU A 40 -10.02 8.09 1.93
N VAL A 41 -10.89 7.55 1.09
CA VAL A 41 -11.05 6.10 0.89
C VAL A 41 -9.73 5.49 0.39
N PHE A 42 -9.10 6.10 -0.61
CA PHE A 42 -7.83 5.60 -1.15
C PHE A 42 -6.71 5.59 -0.09
N ASN A 43 -6.55 6.68 0.66
CA ASN A 43 -5.59 6.76 1.76
C ASN A 43 -5.89 5.69 2.83
N THR A 44 -7.15 5.50 3.19
CA THR A 44 -7.56 4.47 4.15
C THR A 44 -7.20 3.08 3.66
N LEU A 45 -7.46 2.77 2.39
CA LEU A 45 -7.11 1.48 1.77
C LEU A 45 -5.60 1.26 1.72
N LEU A 46 -4.80 2.30 1.46
CA LEU A 46 -3.34 2.23 1.51
C LEU A 46 -2.85 1.86 2.91
N VAL A 47 -3.36 2.52 3.96
CA VAL A 47 -2.99 2.19 5.34
C VAL A 47 -3.47 0.77 5.67
N TYR A 48 -4.70 0.39 5.32
CA TYR A 48 -5.22 -0.98 5.51
C TYR A 48 -4.31 -2.04 4.87
N ALA A 49 -3.79 -1.78 3.67
CA ALA A 49 -2.87 -2.69 3.00
C ALA A 49 -1.59 -2.94 3.81
N THR A 50 -1.20 -2.06 4.74
CA THR A 50 0.03 -2.25 5.54
C THR A 50 -0.13 -3.18 6.74
N TYR A 51 -1.34 -3.36 7.27
CA TYR A 51 -1.54 -4.07 8.55
C TYR A 51 -2.70 -5.08 8.55
N ALA A 52 -3.67 -4.95 7.66
CA ALA A 52 -4.83 -5.82 7.64
C ALA A 52 -4.47 -7.20 7.10
N THR A 53 -5.15 -8.25 7.58
CA THR A 53 -5.06 -9.55 6.93
C THR A 53 -5.61 -9.48 5.51
N ALA A 54 -5.15 -10.37 4.62
CA ALA A 54 -5.64 -10.42 3.24
C ALA A 54 -7.17 -10.48 3.14
N ASN A 55 -7.83 -11.26 4.01
CA ASN A 55 -9.29 -11.36 4.03
C ASN A 55 -9.96 -10.04 4.44
N GLN A 56 -9.40 -9.34 5.44
CA GLN A 56 -9.92 -8.03 5.86
C GLN A 56 -9.76 -6.99 4.74
N LEU A 57 -8.62 -7.01 4.04
CA LEU A 57 -8.41 -6.14 2.89
C LEU A 57 -9.41 -6.42 1.77
N GLU A 58 -9.66 -7.69 1.40
CA GLU A 58 -10.69 -8.02 0.39
C GLU A 58 -12.09 -7.57 0.82
N CYS A 59 -12.42 -7.71 2.10
CA CYS A 59 -13.69 -7.20 2.63
C CYS A 59 -13.80 -5.69 2.47
N GLU A 60 -12.75 -4.91 2.75
CA GLU A 60 -12.80 -3.46 2.57
C GLU A 60 -12.81 -3.06 1.08
N LEU A 61 -11.98 -3.69 0.24
CA LEU A 61 -11.99 -3.46 -1.20
C LEU A 61 -13.38 -3.70 -1.81
N SER A 62 -14.06 -4.78 -1.39
CA SER A 62 -15.41 -5.09 -1.89
C SER A 62 -16.48 -4.11 -1.42
N LYS A 63 -16.33 -3.51 -0.24
CA LYS A 63 -17.22 -2.43 0.22
C LYS A 63 -16.99 -1.15 -0.55
N CYS A 64 -15.74 -0.76 -0.75
CA CYS A 64 -15.36 0.48 -1.43
C CYS A 64 -15.69 0.46 -2.92
N PHE A 65 -15.59 -0.70 -3.58
CA PHE A 65 -15.74 -0.83 -5.03
C PHE A 65 -16.90 -1.75 -5.46
N SER A 66 -17.90 -1.90 -4.59
CA SER A 66 -19.05 -2.79 -4.86
C SER A 66 -19.71 -2.45 -6.21
N GLY A 67 -19.68 -3.40 -7.15
CA GLY A 67 -20.33 -3.27 -8.47
C GLY A 67 -19.46 -2.70 -9.59
N GLU A 68 -18.21 -2.33 -9.35
CA GLU A 68 -17.33 -1.69 -10.36
C GLU A 68 -16.13 -2.54 -10.81
N TYR A 69 -16.17 -3.86 -10.60
CA TYR A 69 -15.10 -4.80 -10.98
C TYR A 69 -14.86 -4.94 -12.49
N GLU A 70 -15.66 -4.31 -13.34
CA GLU A 70 -15.40 -4.22 -14.79
C GLU A 70 -14.55 -2.99 -15.15
N ASN A 71 -14.30 -2.08 -14.20
CA ASN A 71 -13.44 -0.91 -14.40
C ASN A 71 -11.97 -1.31 -14.27
N GLU A 72 -11.22 -1.20 -15.36
CA GLU A 72 -9.79 -1.53 -15.43
C GLU A 72 -8.95 -0.74 -14.40
N THR A 73 -9.31 0.51 -14.13
CA THR A 73 -8.61 1.36 -13.14
C THR A 73 -8.81 0.82 -11.72
N ILE A 74 -10.03 0.41 -11.38
CA ILE A 74 -10.34 -0.16 -10.07
C ILE A 74 -9.68 -1.51 -9.89
N ASN A 75 -9.69 -2.35 -10.92
CA ASN A 75 -8.98 -3.61 -10.91
C ASN A 75 -7.47 -3.43 -10.70
N TYR A 76 -6.88 -2.46 -11.40
CA TYR A 76 -5.49 -2.10 -11.22
C TYR A 76 -5.19 -1.64 -9.78
N MET A 77 -5.99 -0.71 -9.23
CA MET A 77 -5.84 -0.26 -7.83
C MET A 77 -5.94 -1.43 -6.84
N CYS A 78 -6.96 -2.29 -6.98
CA CYS A 78 -7.14 -3.46 -6.12
C CYS A 78 -5.94 -4.41 -6.21
N GLN A 79 -5.40 -4.65 -7.41
CA GLN A 79 -4.21 -5.48 -7.58
C GLN A 79 -2.98 -4.86 -6.89
N GLN A 80 -2.74 -3.57 -7.09
CA GLN A 80 -1.61 -2.87 -6.49
C GLN A 80 -1.66 -2.90 -4.95
N LEU A 81 -2.85 -2.73 -4.37
CA LEU A 81 -3.10 -2.81 -2.92
C LEU A 81 -2.91 -4.23 -2.37
N ARG A 82 -3.34 -5.27 -3.11
CA ARG A 82 -3.11 -6.67 -2.73
C ARG A 82 -1.63 -7.03 -2.73
N GLU A 83 -0.89 -6.61 -3.75
CA GLU A 83 0.55 -6.82 -3.82
C GLU A 83 1.27 -6.13 -2.66
N LEU A 84 0.90 -4.88 -2.37
CA LEU A 84 1.42 -4.14 -1.23
C LEU A 84 1.14 -4.88 0.08
N ASN A 85 -0.07 -5.39 0.27
CA ASN A 85 -0.44 -6.17 1.45
C ASN A 85 0.31 -7.49 1.58
N ALA A 86 0.50 -8.22 0.47
CA ALA A 86 1.25 -9.46 0.47
C ALA A 86 2.70 -9.24 0.95
N VAL A 87 3.30 -8.10 0.58
CA VAL A 87 4.63 -7.67 1.02
C VAL A 87 4.61 -7.25 2.49
N CYS A 88 3.74 -6.33 2.89
CA CYS A 88 3.70 -5.79 4.25
C CYS A 88 3.42 -6.88 5.30
N MET A 89 2.47 -7.77 5.03
CA MET A 89 2.08 -8.84 5.96
C MET A 89 3.04 -10.04 5.96
N ALA A 90 4.10 -10.02 5.15
CA ALA A 90 5.05 -11.12 4.99
C ALA A 90 4.36 -12.50 4.78
N SER A 91 3.21 -12.49 4.09
CA SER A 91 2.38 -13.69 3.91
C SER A 91 3.09 -14.74 3.03
N ASN A 92 2.56 -15.96 2.93
CA ASN A 92 3.07 -16.96 1.97
C ASN A 92 3.05 -16.45 0.52
N LYS A 93 2.12 -15.54 0.18
CA LYS A 93 2.07 -14.80 -1.09
C LYS A 93 3.11 -13.68 -1.18
N GLY A 94 3.68 -13.25 -0.06
CA GLY A 94 4.83 -12.36 -0.01
C GLY A 94 6.07 -12.96 -0.69
N ASP A 95 6.20 -14.28 -0.72
CA ASP A 95 7.26 -14.94 -1.50
C ASP A 95 7.03 -14.81 -3.01
N GLU A 96 5.77 -14.82 -3.47
CA GLU A 96 5.40 -14.52 -4.87
C GLU A 96 5.65 -13.05 -5.21
N ALA A 97 5.24 -12.13 -4.34
CA ALA A 97 5.51 -10.70 -4.51
C ALA A 97 7.03 -10.39 -4.53
N CYS A 98 7.83 -11.19 -3.82
CA CYS A 98 9.30 -11.08 -3.81
C CYS A 98 10.00 -11.95 -4.87
N GLN A 99 9.28 -12.71 -5.72
CA GLN A 99 9.94 -13.59 -6.71
C GLN A 99 10.85 -12.82 -7.67
N GLY A 100 10.42 -11.63 -8.10
CA GLY A 100 11.25 -10.73 -8.90
C GLY A 100 12.54 -10.32 -8.17
N LEU A 101 12.47 -10.21 -6.84
CA LEU A 101 13.61 -9.85 -6.01
C LEU A 101 14.61 -11.01 -5.81
N TYR A 102 14.12 -12.23 -5.89
CA TYR A 102 14.94 -13.44 -5.70
C TYR A 102 15.76 -13.84 -6.92
N LYS A 103 15.32 -13.48 -8.14
CA LYS A 103 15.90 -13.95 -9.41
C LYS A 103 17.40 -13.70 -9.57
N ASN A 104 17.93 -12.65 -8.95
CA ASN A 104 19.33 -12.24 -9.11
C ASN A 104 20.24 -12.62 -7.93
N ILE A 105 19.73 -13.42 -6.98
CA ILE A 105 20.47 -13.81 -5.77
C ILE A 105 21.00 -15.23 -5.94
N THR A 106 22.32 -15.36 -6.08
CA THR A 106 23.03 -16.61 -6.38
C THR A 106 22.94 -17.67 -5.28
N HIS A 107 22.77 -17.26 -4.01
CA HIS A 107 22.65 -18.15 -2.85
C HIS A 107 21.43 -17.77 -2.02
N LEU A 108 20.24 -18.09 -2.55
CA LEU A 108 18.99 -17.79 -1.89
C LEU A 108 18.65 -18.85 -0.83
N THR A 109 18.99 -18.59 0.43
CA THR A 109 18.59 -19.44 1.56
C THR A 109 17.26 -18.96 2.17
N PRO A 110 16.55 -19.80 2.97
CA PRO A 110 15.35 -19.37 3.69
C PRO A 110 15.58 -18.15 4.59
N GLU A 111 16.74 -18.06 5.23
CA GLU A 111 17.12 -16.93 6.10
C GLU A 111 17.29 -15.65 5.28
N ILE A 112 17.92 -15.74 4.10
CA ILE A 112 18.07 -14.61 3.19
C ILE A 112 16.70 -14.17 2.66
N LYS A 113 15.80 -15.10 2.30
CA LYS A 113 14.42 -14.75 1.93
C LYS A 113 13.71 -14.02 3.05
N SER A 114 13.80 -14.52 4.30
CA SER A 114 13.16 -13.87 5.45
C SER A 114 13.69 -12.46 5.65
N TYR A 115 15.02 -12.28 5.63
CA TYR A 115 15.66 -10.97 5.75
C TYR A 115 15.22 -9.98 4.66
N ILE A 116 15.12 -10.44 3.42
CA ILE A 116 14.66 -9.60 2.29
C ILE A 116 13.20 -9.19 2.49
N ARG A 117 12.33 -10.15 2.86
CA ARG A 117 10.91 -9.87 3.12
C ARG A 117 10.73 -8.87 4.25
N GLU A 118 11.45 -9.05 5.36
CA GLU A 118 11.39 -8.12 6.50
C GLU A 118 11.85 -6.71 6.10
N LYS A 119 12.97 -6.59 5.39
CA LYS A 119 13.45 -5.29 4.90
C LYS A 119 12.47 -4.63 3.93
N LEU A 120 11.92 -5.40 3.00
CA LEU A 120 10.98 -4.89 2.00
C LEU A 120 9.65 -4.47 2.64
N SER A 121 9.10 -5.32 3.53
CA SER A 121 7.91 -5.03 4.32
C SER A 121 8.09 -3.72 5.08
N LYS A 122 9.18 -3.59 5.84
CA LYS A 122 9.48 -2.37 6.59
C LYS A 122 9.55 -1.14 5.69
N ALA A 123 10.30 -1.21 4.59
CA ALA A 123 10.43 -0.10 3.66
C ALA A 123 9.10 0.29 3.00
N ALA A 124 8.26 -0.69 2.67
CA ALA A 124 6.93 -0.45 2.09
C ALA A 124 5.98 0.21 3.10
N ILE A 125 5.96 -0.27 4.35
CA ILE A 125 5.16 0.33 5.43
C ILE A 125 5.59 1.78 5.68
N GLU A 126 6.90 2.02 5.83
CA GLU A 126 7.44 3.37 6.03
C GLU A 126 7.09 4.31 4.87
N MET A 127 7.17 3.83 3.63
CA MET A 127 6.79 4.60 2.44
C MET A 127 5.30 4.96 2.46
N VAL A 128 4.42 3.99 2.72
CA VAL A 128 2.97 4.25 2.75
C VAL A 128 2.65 5.29 3.81
N LEU A 129 3.14 5.11 5.05
CA LEU A 129 2.89 6.06 6.14
C LEU A 129 3.44 7.47 5.85
N ALA A 130 4.54 7.58 5.10
CA ALA A 130 5.08 8.87 4.69
C ALA A 130 4.27 9.55 3.57
N LYS A 131 3.56 8.78 2.75
CA LYS A 131 2.79 9.27 1.60
C LYS A 131 1.30 9.43 1.89
N THR A 132 0.76 8.70 2.86
CA THR A 132 -0.61 8.87 3.31
C THR A 132 -0.63 9.99 4.35
N PRO A 133 -1.38 11.08 4.11
CA PRO A 133 -1.70 12.01 5.18
C PRO A 133 -2.46 11.21 6.24
N ILE A 134 -1.82 10.93 7.37
CA ILE A 134 -2.55 10.43 8.54
C ILE A 134 -3.49 11.58 8.91
N PRO A 135 -4.82 11.35 8.99
CA PRO A 135 -5.67 12.32 9.65
C PRO A 135 -5.17 12.39 11.09
N VAL A 136 -4.40 13.43 11.38
CA VAL A 136 -4.19 13.85 12.75
C VAL A 136 -5.59 14.25 13.18
N GLU A 137 -6.25 13.39 13.96
CA GLU A 137 -7.31 13.88 14.83
C GLU A 137 -6.64 14.96 15.68
N GLU A 138 -6.75 16.21 15.24
CA GLU A 138 -6.57 17.35 16.12
C GLU A 138 -7.62 17.15 17.22
N GLU A 139 -7.20 16.49 18.31
CA GLU A 139 -7.76 16.73 19.63
C GLU A 139 -7.69 18.24 19.85
N THR A 140 -8.70 18.96 19.38
CA THR A 140 -9.08 20.24 19.96
C THR A 140 -9.61 19.91 21.35
N LEU A 141 -8.69 19.65 22.27
CA LEU A 141 -8.87 19.85 23.70
C LEU A 141 -9.19 21.33 23.89
N VAL A 142 -10.46 21.68 23.67
CA VAL A 142 -11.03 22.90 24.22
C VAL A 142 -11.35 22.55 25.68
N PRO A 143 -10.62 23.07 26.68
CA PRO A 143 -11.06 22.92 28.06
C PRO A 143 -12.31 23.77 28.22
N ARG A 144 -13.49 23.12 28.20
CA ARG A 144 -14.71 23.74 28.69
C ARG A 144 -14.62 23.78 30.22
N PHE A 145 -13.99 24.83 30.73
CA PHE A 145 -14.33 25.33 32.06
C PHE A 145 -15.62 26.15 31.92
N ASN A 146 -16.67 25.68 32.59
CA ASN A 146 -17.68 26.50 33.26
C ASN A 146 -18.36 25.63 34.32
#